data_AF-A0AAD8EMX0-F1
#
_entry.id   AF-A0AAD8EMX0-F1
#
_cell.length_a   1.000
_cell.length_b   1.000
_cell.length_c   1.000
_cell.angle_alpha   90.00
_cell.angle_beta   90.00
_cell.angle_gamma   90.00
#
_symmetry.space_group_name_H-M   'P 1'
#
loop_
_entity.id
_entity.type
_entity.pdbx_description
1 polymer ?
#
loop_
_entity_poly.entity_id
_entity_poly.type
_entity_poly.pdbx_seq_one_letter_code
_entity_poly.pdbx_strand_id
1 'polypeptide(L)'
;MWTKLHTNIAIAAALIHTGLCMSCFHCNSKTDSKCADPLDEAWVVYVECDQKDFHKLLDSSTLVFPEVKTAFQAYPALDQSKVTCQKLIINDGEEDVIYRTCSMSDIGGEETCEKHKENLGNGSLVFCQQCDSRLCNTSNFINFNFQLLLGSILFFLTSLMWFK
;
A
#
# COMPACT_ATOMS: atom_id res chain seq x y z
N MET A 1 -3.43 -36.42 -30.85
CA MET A 1 -2.36 -35.91 -29.97
C MET A 1 -2.09 -34.40 -30.11
N TRP A 2 -2.48 -33.77 -31.23
CA TRP A 2 -2.26 -32.33 -31.50
C TRP A 2 -3.30 -31.38 -30.88
N THR A 3 -4.48 -31.87 -30.48
CA THR A 3 -5.55 -31.05 -29.89
C THR A 3 -5.31 -30.70 -28.41
N LYS A 4 -4.57 -31.53 -27.66
CA LYS A 4 -4.23 -31.25 -26.25
C LYS A 4 -3.14 -30.18 -26.07
N LEU A 5 -2.37 -29.88 -27.12
CA LEU A 5 -1.30 -28.88 -27.06
C LEU A 5 -1.85 -27.43 -27.14
N HIS A 6 -2.94 -27.23 -27.90
CA HIS A 6 -3.53 -25.91 -28.11
C HIS A 6 -4.30 -25.41 -26.88
N THR A 7 -4.93 -26.30 -26.12
CA THR A 7 -5.72 -25.91 -24.93
C THR A 7 -4.84 -25.40 -23.77
N ASN A 8 -3.61 -25.92 -23.64
CA ASN A 8 -2.69 -25.51 -22.57
C ASN A 8 -2.07 -24.12 -22.81
N ILE A 9 -1.88 -23.71 -24.07
CA ILE A 9 -1.33 -22.38 -24.40
C ILE A 9 -2.34 -21.26 -24.11
N ALA A 10 -3.63 -21.50 -24.34
CA ALA A 10 -4.68 -20.51 -24.08
C ALA A 10 -4.84 -20.20 -22.57
N ILE A 11 -4.67 -21.19 -21.69
CA ILE A 11 -4.74 -20.99 -20.24
C ILE A 11 -3.52 -20.21 -19.72
N ALA A 12 -2.33 -20.44 -20.28
CA ALA A 12 -1.12 -19.69 -19.92
C ALA A 12 -1.20 -18.21 -20.35
N ALA A 13 -1.77 -17.91 -21.53
CA ALA A 13 -1.91 -16.53 -22.00
C ALA A 13 -2.92 -15.71 -21.17
N ALA A 14 -3.98 -16.34 -20.65
CA ALA A 14 -4.96 -15.68 -19.77
C ALA A 14 -4.39 -15.27 -18.41
N LEU A 15 -3.31 -15.92 -17.95
CA LEU A 15 -2.62 -15.59 -16.69
C LEU A 15 -1.63 -14.43 -16.82
N ILE A 16 -1.27 -14.02 -18.05
CA ILE A 16 -0.18 -13.05 -18.30
C ILE A 16 -0.70 -11.61 -18.48
N HIS A 17 -2.02 -11.41 -18.62
CA HIS A 17 -2.63 -10.09 -18.83
C HIS A 17 -3.31 -9.48 -17.61
N THR A 18 -3.02 -9.96 -16.40
CA THR A 18 -3.26 -9.13 -15.22
C THR A 18 -2.11 -8.14 -15.09
N GLY A 19 -2.08 -7.15 -15.99
CA GLY A 19 -1.46 -5.86 -15.70
C GLY A 19 -2.28 -5.25 -14.57
N LEU A 20 -2.03 -5.72 -13.35
CA LEU A 20 -2.79 -5.35 -12.17
C LEU A 20 -2.60 -3.85 -11.97
N CYS A 21 -3.64 -3.08 -12.28
CA CYS A 21 -3.70 -1.69 -11.89
C CYS A 21 -3.50 -1.64 -10.37
N MET A 22 -2.49 -0.89 -9.92
CA MET A 22 -2.22 -0.75 -8.51
C MET A 22 -3.43 -0.08 -7.85
N SER A 23 -3.96 -0.66 -6.78
CA SER A 23 -5.04 -0.02 -6.01
C SER A 23 -4.56 0.18 -4.58
N CYS A 24 -4.86 1.34 -4.01
CA CYS A 24 -4.48 1.68 -2.64
C CYS A 24 -5.69 2.22 -1.89
N PHE A 25 -5.71 2.04 -0.58
CA PHE A 25 -6.66 2.76 0.25
C PHE A 25 -6.38 4.26 0.17
N HIS A 26 -7.44 5.06 0.12
CA HIS A 26 -7.37 6.51 0.02
C HIS A 26 -8.28 7.16 1.06
N CYS A 27 -7.70 7.65 2.16
CA CYS A 27 -8.46 8.21 3.28
C CYS A 27 -7.60 9.05 4.23
N ASN A 28 -8.26 9.76 5.15
CA ASN A 28 -7.67 10.48 6.28
C ASN A 28 -8.48 10.27 7.56
N SER A 29 -7.82 9.86 8.65
CA SER A 29 -8.46 9.64 9.96
C SER A 29 -9.08 10.88 10.60
N LYS A 30 -8.62 12.09 10.28
CA LYS A 30 -9.16 13.36 10.79
C LYS A 30 -10.56 13.67 10.26
N THR A 31 -10.86 13.23 9.04
CA THR A 31 -12.19 13.43 8.41
C THR A 31 -13.04 12.17 8.42
N ASP A 32 -12.41 11.00 8.43
CA ASP A 32 -13.08 9.70 8.52
C ASP A 32 -12.34 8.80 9.52
N SER A 33 -12.90 8.67 10.72
CA SER A 33 -12.31 7.87 11.80
C SER A 33 -12.12 6.39 11.41
N LYS A 34 -12.87 5.88 10.43
CA LYS A 34 -12.70 4.51 9.91
C LYS A 34 -11.39 4.32 9.16
N CYS A 35 -10.76 5.41 8.72
CA CYS A 35 -9.43 5.35 8.15
C CYS A 35 -8.42 4.82 9.18
N ALA A 36 -8.59 5.00 10.49
CA ALA A 36 -7.61 4.47 11.44
C ALA A 36 -7.48 2.93 11.38
N ASP A 37 -8.60 2.24 11.18
CA ASP A 37 -8.70 0.78 11.23
C ASP A 37 -9.54 0.21 10.07
N PRO A 38 -8.92 -0.02 8.89
CA PRO A 38 -9.62 -0.49 7.69
C PRO A 38 -9.90 -2.00 7.74
N LEU A 39 -10.42 -2.51 8.85
CA LEU A 39 -10.84 -3.91 8.99
C LEU A 39 -12.25 -4.16 8.42
N ASP A 40 -13.02 -3.11 8.19
CA ASP A 40 -14.38 -3.21 7.67
C ASP A 40 -14.38 -2.92 6.17
N GLU A 41 -14.16 -3.96 5.36
CA GLU A 41 -14.07 -3.91 3.88
C GLU A 41 -15.27 -3.21 3.22
N ALA A 42 -16.42 -3.15 3.90
CA ALA A 42 -17.64 -2.54 3.42
C ALA A 42 -17.58 -1.00 3.30
N TRP A 43 -16.57 -0.33 3.86
CA TRP A 43 -16.56 1.13 3.99
C TRP A 43 -15.32 1.85 3.45
N VAL A 44 -14.30 1.12 3.01
CA VAL A 44 -13.01 1.76 2.70
C VAL A 44 -12.94 2.14 1.22
N VAL A 45 -12.84 3.44 0.96
CA VAL A 45 -12.60 3.98 -0.38
C VAL A 45 -11.18 3.61 -0.80
N TYR A 46 -11.07 2.82 -1.87
CA TYR A 46 -9.82 2.59 -2.58
C TYR A 46 -9.85 3.31 -3.91
N VAL A 47 -8.67 3.66 -4.40
CA VAL A 47 -8.48 4.28 -5.71
C VAL A 47 -7.50 3.47 -6.51
N GLU A 48 -7.68 3.48 -7.83
CA GLU A 48 -6.68 2.96 -8.76
C GLU A 48 -5.60 4.02 -8.95
N CYS A 49 -4.36 3.63 -8.74
CA CYS A 49 -3.20 4.49 -8.89
C CYS A 49 -2.75 4.46 -10.35
N ASP A 50 -3.34 5.31 -11.19
CA ASP A 50 -2.79 5.64 -12.50
C ASP A 50 -1.81 6.81 -12.36
N GLN A 51 -0.64 6.67 -12.98
CA GLN A 51 0.34 7.74 -13.10
C GLN A 51 -0.28 9.02 -13.69
N LYS A 52 -1.21 8.88 -14.66
CA LYS A 52 -1.87 10.02 -15.33
C LYS A 52 -2.78 10.82 -14.41
N ASP A 53 -3.40 10.16 -13.43
CA ASP A 53 -4.32 10.78 -12.49
C ASP A 53 -3.66 11.05 -11.13
N PHE A 54 -2.38 10.73 -10.98
CA PHE A 54 -1.63 10.93 -9.76
C PHE A 54 -1.66 12.40 -9.30
N HIS A 55 -1.45 13.36 -10.21
CA HIS A 55 -1.57 14.77 -9.85
C HIS A 55 -2.98 15.16 -9.40
N LYS A 56 -4.03 14.60 -10.01
CA LYS A 56 -5.41 14.86 -9.55
C LYS A 56 -5.66 14.27 -8.18
N LEU A 57 -5.12 13.09 -7.90
CA LEU A 57 -5.18 12.44 -6.60
C LEU A 57 -4.40 13.23 -5.55
N LEU A 58 -3.22 13.75 -5.90
CA LEU A 58 -2.45 14.66 -5.06
C LEU A 58 -3.22 15.96 -4.80
N ASP A 59 -3.73 16.61 -5.84
CA ASP A 59 -4.48 17.86 -5.72
C ASP A 59 -5.72 17.66 -4.83
N SER A 60 -6.48 16.57 -5.05
CA SER A 60 -7.59 16.19 -4.18
C SER A 60 -7.13 15.93 -2.75
N SER A 61 -6.01 15.23 -2.55
CA SER A 61 -5.45 14.99 -1.22
C SER A 61 -5.08 16.30 -0.54
N THR A 62 -4.44 17.25 -1.23
CA THR A 62 -4.04 18.54 -0.65
C THR A 62 -5.21 19.48 -0.38
N LEU A 63 -6.31 19.37 -1.13
CA LEU A 63 -7.55 20.11 -0.89
C LEU A 63 -8.25 19.61 0.37
N VAL A 64 -8.30 18.29 0.55
CA VAL A 64 -8.93 17.70 1.74
C VAL A 64 -7.98 17.79 2.94
N PHE A 65 -6.66 17.81 2.71
CA PHE A 65 -5.61 17.70 3.73
C PHE A 65 -4.56 18.82 3.55
N PRO A 66 -4.88 20.06 3.95
CA PRO A 66 -3.98 21.19 3.76
C PRO A 66 -2.66 21.05 4.53
N GLU A 67 -2.64 20.31 5.65
CA GLU A 67 -1.44 20.12 6.48
C GLU A 67 -0.34 19.32 5.77
N VAL A 68 -0.72 18.45 4.83
CA VAL A 68 0.22 17.62 4.05
C VAL A 68 0.55 18.23 2.69
N LYS A 69 0.03 19.42 2.38
CA LYS A 69 0.27 20.10 1.12
C LYS A 69 1.77 20.29 0.84
N THR A 70 2.55 20.64 1.85
CA THR A 70 4.01 20.79 1.73
C THR A 70 4.71 19.46 1.44
N ALA A 71 4.24 18.36 2.04
CA ALA A 71 4.76 17.03 1.79
C ALA A 71 4.51 16.56 0.34
N PHE A 72 3.35 16.91 -0.22
CA PHE A 72 2.95 16.56 -1.60
C PHE A 72 3.39 17.57 -2.67
N GLN A 73 3.87 18.75 -2.29
CA GLN A 73 4.46 19.73 -3.22
C GLN A 73 5.81 19.30 -3.80
N ALA A 74 6.48 18.33 -3.18
CA ALA A 74 7.80 17.88 -3.60
C ALA A 74 7.79 16.97 -4.83
N TYR A 75 6.64 16.47 -5.28
CA TYR A 75 6.58 15.57 -6.43
C TYR A 75 6.95 16.33 -7.71
N PRO A 76 8.02 15.93 -8.42
CA PRO A 76 8.34 16.50 -9.71
C PRO A 76 7.25 16.18 -10.73
N ALA A 77 7.29 16.87 -11.88
CA ALA A 77 6.52 16.45 -13.05
C ALA A 77 6.86 14.98 -13.35
N LEU A 78 5.83 14.13 -13.34
CA LEU A 78 5.87 12.66 -13.43
C LEU A 78 7.09 12.12 -14.20
N ASP A 79 8.08 11.69 -13.43
CA ASP A 79 9.16 10.79 -13.85
C ASP A 79 8.57 9.37 -14.03
N GLN A 80 9.27 8.48 -14.73
CA GLN A 80 9.07 7.03 -14.85
C GLN A 80 9.14 6.28 -13.49
N SER A 81 8.96 6.97 -12.37
CA SER A 81 9.01 6.36 -11.04
C SER A 81 7.86 5.38 -10.82
N LYS A 82 8.13 4.36 -10.01
CA LYS A 82 7.20 3.27 -9.76
C LYS A 82 6.11 3.73 -8.81
N VAL A 83 4.85 3.53 -9.20
CA VAL A 83 3.70 3.82 -8.34
C VAL A 83 3.64 2.82 -7.17
N THR A 84 3.40 3.32 -5.96
CA THR A 84 3.32 2.57 -4.70
C THR A 84 2.09 2.99 -3.89
N CYS A 85 1.64 2.15 -2.96
CA CYS A 85 0.75 2.59 -1.90
C CYS A 85 1.55 3.18 -0.74
N GLN A 86 0.99 4.18 -0.09
CA GLN A 86 1.61 4.83 1.06
C GLN A 86 0.65 4.90 2.24
N LYS A 87 1.21 4.72 3.43
CA LYS A 87 0.59 5.02 4.72
C LYS A 87 1.49 6.01 5.48
N LEU A 88 0.92 7.14 5.89
CA LEU A 88 1.58 8.14 6.72
C LEU A 88 0.83 8.25 8.05
N ILE A 89 1.57 8.41 9.14
CA ILE A 89 1.03 8.83 10.43
C ILE A 89 1.77 10.12 10.78
N ILE A 90 1.01 11.20 10.90
CA ILE A 90 1.53 12.54 11.14
C ILE A 90 0.93 13.04 12.44
N ASN A 91 1.78 13.50 13.35
CA ASN A 91 1.33 14.20 14.54
C ASN A 91 1.09 15.67 14.17
N ASP A 92 -0.16 16.14 14.31
CA ASP A 92 -0.52 17.53 14.01
C ASP A 92 -0.42 18.47 15.23
N GLY A 93 0.11 17.96 16.34
CA GLY A 93 0.25 18.65 17.62
C GLY A 93 -0.84 18.27 18.64
N GLU A 94 -1.99 17.79 18.18
CA GLU A 94 -3.08 17.33 19.06
C GLU A 94 -3.21 15.81 19.02
N GLU A 95 -3.16 15.22 17.83
CA GLU A 95 -3.34 13.78 17.64
C GLU A 95 -2.51 13.22 16.46
N ASP A 96 -2.47 11.89 16.39
CA ASP A 96 -1.86 11.18 15.28
C ASP A 96 -2.89 10.99 14.15
N VAL A 97 -2.63 11.63 13.02
CA VAL A 97 -3.48 11.60 11.84
C VAL A 97 -2.91 10.61 10.81
N ILE A 98 -3.74 9.66 10.40
CA ILE A 98 -3.39 8.61 9.46
C ILE A 98 -3.87 8.98 8.06
N TYR A 99 -2.93 9.06 7.12
CA TYR A 99 -3.20 9.24 5.71
C TYR A 99 -2.86 7.97 4.94
N ARG A 100 -3.74 7.60 4.01
CA ARG A 100 -3.47 6.55 3.02
C ARG A 100 -3.74 7.09 1.65
N THR A 101 -2.83 6.84 0.72
CA THR A 101 -2.98 7.28 -0.66
C THR A 101 -2.03 6.52 -1.59
N CYS A 102 -2.14 6.78 -2.89
CA CYS A 102 -1.12 6.43 -3.88
C CYS A 102 0.09 7.36 -3.72
N SER A 103 1.27 6.85 -4.02
CA SER A 103 2.54 7.58 -3.98
C SER A 103 3.49 7.08 -5.08
N MET A 104 4.65 7.71 -5.21
CA MET A 104 5.76 7.23 -6.05
C MET A 104 6.81 6.59 -5.15
N SER A 105 7.56 5.61 -5.65
CA SER A 105 8.67 4.96 -4.92
C SER A 105 9.71 5.98 -4.45
N ASP A 106 9.97 6.97 -5.29
CA ASP A 106 11.00 7.97 -5.10
C ASP A 106 10.58 9.31 -5.73
N ILE A 107 11.16 10.38 -5.21
CA ILE A 107 10.97 11.77 -5.62
C ILE A 107 12.36 12.34 -5.86
N GLY A 108 12.74 12.51 -7.13
CA GLY A 108 14.05 13.05 -7.49
C GLY A 108 15.22 12.15 -7.09
N GLY A 109 15.01 10.82 -7.09
CA GLY A 109 16.03 9.83 -6.74
C GLY A 109 16.17 9.55 -5.24
N GLU A 110 15.35 10.17 -4.39
CA GLU A 110 15.28 9.88 -2.96
C GLU A 110 13.96 9.19 -2.60
N GLU A 111 13.97 8.30 -1.60
CA GLU A 111 12.77 7.62 -1.14
C GLU A 111 11.71 8.64 -0.68
N THR A 112 10.46 8.44 -1.12
CA THR A 112 9.39 9.40 -0.85
C THR A 112 9.14 9.61 0.65
N CYS A 113 9.28 8.57 1.47
CA CYS A 113 9.20 8.70 2.93
C CYS A 113 10.27 9.64 3.51
N GLU A 114 11.51 9.56 3.04
CA GLU A 114 12.58 10.46 3.49
C GLU A 114 12.29 11.90 3.06
N LYS A 115 11.81 12.10 1.83
CA LYS A 115 11.39 13.42 1.36
C LYS A 115 10.24 14.02 2.17
N HIS A 116 9.25 13.24 2.58
CA HIS A 116 8.20 13.73 3.47
C HIS A 116 8.73 14.09 4.85
N LYS A 117 9.66 13.30 5.39
CA LYS A 117 10.30 13.57 6.68
C LYS A 117 11.07 14.89 6.66
N GLU A 118 11.80 15.16 5.58
CA GLU A 118 12.49 16.44 5.37
C GLU A 118 11.50 17.62 5.32
N ASN A 119 10.39 17.48 4.57
CA ASN A 119 9.43 18.56 4.35
C ASN A 119 8.53 18.86 5.55
N LEU A 120 8.15 17.83 6.32
CA LEU A 120 7.29 17.97 7.51
C LEU A 120 8.08 18.28 8.79
N GLY A 121 9.39 18.04 8.77
CA GLY A 121 10.29 18.14 9.92
C GLY A 121 10.26 16.89 10.81
N ASN A 122 11.39 16.64 11.48
CA ASN A 122 11.65 15.41 12.27
C ASN A 122 10.65 15.12 13.40
N GLY A 123 9.80 16.06 13.80
CA GLY A 123 8.83 15.88 14.90
C GLY A 123 7.41 15.54 14.46
N SER A 124 7.06 15.80 13.19
CA SER A 124 5.67 15.71 12.72
C SER A 124 5.37 14.35 12.09
N LEU A 125 6.36 13.70 11.46
CA LEU A 125 6.16 12.39 10.83
C LEU A 125 6.46 11.25 11.81
N VAL A 126 5.41 10.58 12.30
CA VAL A 126 5.50 9.46 13.25
C VAL A 126 5.81 8.15 12.53
N PHE A 127 5.18 7.93 11.38
CA PHE A 127 5.35 6.70 10.60
C PHE A 127 5.17 6.98 9.11
N CYS A 128 6.00 6.32 8.29
CA CYS A 128 5.83 6.28 6.85
C CYS A 128 6.14 4.88 6.35
N GLN A 129 5.27 4.34 5.50
CA GLN A 129 5.45 3.07 4.85
C GLN A 129 5.03 3.18 3.40
N GLN A 130 5.85 2.60 2.52
CA GLN A 130 5.52 2.35 1.13
C GLN A 130 5.46 0.85 0.87
N CYS A 131 4.58 0.46 -0.04
CA CYS A 131 4.46 -0.93 -0.47
C CYS A 131 3.93 -1.00 -1.90
N ASP A 132 4.24 -2.10 -2.59
CA ASP A 132 4.05 -2.25 -4.04
C ASP A 132 3.10 -3.41 -4.39
N SER A 133 2.18 -3.73 -3.48
CA SER A 133 1.12 -4.71 -3.71
C SER A 133 -0.25 -4.06 -3.56
N ARG A 134 -1.27 -4.69 -4.15
CA ARG A 134 -2.64 -4.17 -4.12
C ARG A 134 -3.15 -4.05 -2.67
N LEU A 135 -3.69 -2.89 -2.32
CA LEU A 135 -4.28 -2.55 -1.02
C LEU A 135 -3.34 -2.76 0.17
N CYS A 136 -2.03 -2.70 -0.07
CA CYS A 136 -1.03 -3.08 0.92
C CYS A 136 -0.85 -2.07 2.05
N ASN A 137 -1.35 -0.84 1.89
CA ASN A 137 -1.31 0.19 2.91
C ASN A 137 -2.39 0.02 4.00
N THR A 138 -2.99 -1.16 4.13
CA THR A 138 -3.84 -1.52 5.28
C THR A 138 -3.03 -1.56 6.58
N SER A 139 -3.69 -1.27 7.71
CA SER A 139 -3.08 -1.30 9.04
C SER A 139 -2.67 -2.70 9.52
N ASN A 140 -3.12 -3.75 8.83
CA ASN A 140 -3.03 -5.12 9.33
C ASN A 140 -2.40 -6.05 8.30
N PHE A 141 -1.15 -5.79 7.90
CA PHE A 141 -0.30 -6.93 7.54
C PHE A 141 0.08 -7.63 8.85
N ILE A 142 -0.81 -8.51 9.32
CA ILE A 142 -0.37 -9.64 10.12
C ILE A 142 0.67 -10.31 9.23
N ASN A 143 1.95 -10.15 9.57
CA ASN A 143 3.03 -10.80 8.86
C ASN A 143 2.89 -12.29 9.18
N PHE A 144 2.01 -12.97 8.43
CA PHE A 144 1.79 -14.40 8.53
C PHE A 144 3.10 -15.05 8.11
N ASN A 145 3.94 -15.30 9.11
CA ASN A 145 5.17 -16.02 8.92
C ASN A 145 4.79 -17.46 8.58
N PHE A 146 4.65 -17.73 7.28
CA PHE A 146 4.26 -19.02 6.75
C PHE A 146 5.22 -20.14 7.20
N GLN A 147 6.48 -19.80 7.51
CA GLN A 147 7.43 -20.75 8.06
C GLN A 147 7.10 -21.14 9.51
N LEU A 148 6.62 -20.21 10.34
CA LEU A 148 6.12 -20.54 11.69
C LEU A 148 4.87 -21.41 11.64
N LEU A 149 3.94 -21.12 10.71
CA LEU A 149 2.75 -21.94 10.50
C LEU A 149 3.13 -23.37 10.07
N LEU A 150 3.98 -23.51 9.05
CA LEU A 150 4.47 -24.81 8.58
C LEU A 150 5.23 -25.58 9.67
N GLY A 151 6.09 -24.89 10.42
CA GLY A 151 6.85 -25.49 11.52
C GLY A 151 5.93 -26.05 12.61
N SER A 152 4.87 -25.33 12.96
CA SER A 152 3.88 -25.80 13.94
C SER A 152 3.14 -27.05 13.46
N ILE A 153 2.70 -27.09 12.20
CA ILE A 153 2.01 -28.25 11.61
C ILE A 153 2.93 -29.48 11.62
N LEU A 154 4.19 -29.32 11.22
CA LEU A 154 5.17 -30.42 11.21
C LEU A 154 5.44 -30.96 12.62
N PHE A 155 5.54 -30.09 13.64
CA PHE A 155 5.71 -30.51 15.03
C PHE A 155 4.49 -31.29 15.57
N PHE A 156 3.27 -30.87 15.22
CA PHE A 156 2.05 -31.61 15.57
C PHE A 156 1.99 -32.97 14.89
N LEU A 157 2.43 -33.09 13.63
CA LEU A 157 2.44 -34.36 12.92
C LEU A 157 3.49 -35.34 13.47
N THR A 158 4.68 -34.88 13.85
CA THR A 158 5.73 -35.74 14.41
C THR A 158 5.39 -36.23 15.82
N SER A 159 4.76 -35.40 16.64
CA SER A 159 4.28 -35.80 17.98
C SER A 159 3.18 -36.87 17.89
N LEU A 160 2.24 -36.76 16.94
CA LEU A 160 1.21 -37.78 16.71
C LEU A 160 1.77 -39.16 16.30
N MET A 161 2.92 -39.20 15.63
CA MET A 161 3.57 -40.46 15.23
C MET A 161 4.29 -41.17 16.38
N TRP A 162 4.63 -40.48 17.47
CA TRP A 162 5.30 -41.06 18.63
C TRP A 162 4.35 -41.70 19.65
N PHE A 163 3.05 -41.41 19.56
CA PHE A 163 2.02 -41.95 20.46
C PHE A 163 1.32 -43.21 19.92
N LYS A 164 1.84 -43.80 18.83
CA LYS A 164 1.41 -45.11 18.30
C LYS A 164 2.54 -46.13 18.41
#